data_AF-A0A1N7EAL8-F1
#
_entry.id   AF-A0A1N7EAL8-F1
#
_cell.length_a   1.000
_cell.length_b   1.000
_cell.length_c   1.000
_cell.angle_alpha   90.00
_cell.angle_beta   90.00
_cell.angle_gamma   90.00
#
_symmetry.space_group_name_H-M   'P 1'
#
loop_
_entity.id
_entity.type
_entity.pdbx_description
1 polymer ?
#
loop_
_entity_poly.entity_id
_entity_poly.type
_entity_poly.pdbx_seq_one_letter_code
_entity_poly.pdbx_strand_id
1 'polypeptide(L)'
;MTDSSEAHADSASDVAADRDEHDRDEDAESDENSELPAGVVDEAERLTRLERSVADDDEARAHATRRETLLTEHDFTSRVREDDGEDVLVLHPDEWHDDQENVIRTDRIDDTSRAVELPLEGTRDPDDWDAVDAHNRTLVEQVRSEYGDVHGDNVASLADFVGNHYAKRIEDLTDEELEEFRTEYFVRNVWPSERQREALEESLEYVYEQGGESTPGPHDR
;
A
#
# COMPACT_ATOMS: atom_id res chain seq x y z
N MET A 1 61.75 48.38 -0.15
CA MET A 1 61.67 49.24 1.04
C MET A 1 60.23 49.11 1.53
N THR A 2 59.96 48.13 2.39
CA THR A 2 59.88 48.25 3.88
C THR A 2 58.77 49.17 4.35
N ASP A 3 57.68 48.50 4.75
CA ASP A 3 57.04 48.55 6.07
C ASP A 3 56.09 49.70 6.48
N SER A 4 55.15 49.28 7.35
CA SER A 4 54.25 50.03 8.25
C SER A 4 52.96 50.54 7.60
N SER A 5 51.77 50.41 8.18
CA SER A 5 51.24 49.98 9.49
C SER A 5 49.71 49.84 9.24
N GLU A 6 48.84 49.15 9.97
CA GLU A 6 48.63 49.10 11.42
C GLU A 6 47.49 48.08 11.69
N ALA A 7 47.52 47.47 12.87
CA ALA A 7 46.54 46.51 13.37
C ALA A 7 45.46 47.18 14.23
N HIS A 8 44.26 46.58 14.33
CA HIS A 8 43.34 46.60 15.49
C HIS A 8 42.35 45.43 15.32
N ALA A 9 42.46 44.37 16.12
CA ALA A 9 41.79 44.12 17.42
C ALA A 9 40.29 43.82 17.25
N ASP A 10 39.90 42.54 17.26
CA ASP A 10 39.41 41.77 18.44
C ASP A 10 37.94 42.04 18.74
N SER A 11 37.08 41.06 18.44
CA SER A 11 35.93 40.74 19.28
C SER A 11 35.47 39.32 18.97
N ALA A 12 35.85 38.39 19.85
CA ALA A 12 35.14 37.13 19.99
C ALA A 12 33.71 37.41 20.50
N SER A 13 32.73 36.67 19.99
CA SER A 13 31.56 36.30 20.79
C SER A 13 30.95 35.00 20.28
N ASP A 14 31.25 33.98 21.06
CA ASP A 14 30.49 32.77 21.32
C ASP A 14 28.97 33.04 21.36
N VAL A 15 28.20 32.33 20.53
CA VAL A 15 26.79 32.02 20.81
C VAL A 15 26.50 30.61 20.29
N ALA A 16 26.64 29.68 21.22
CA ALA A 16 25.69 28.63 21.57
C ALA A 16 24.95 27.89 20.44
N ALA A 17 25.18 26.57 20.47
CA ALA A 17 24.28 25.53 20.04
C ALA A 17 22.82 25.83 20.35
N ASP A 18 21.98 25.63 19.34
CA ASP A 18 20.60 25.20 19.55
C ASP A 18 20.27 24.22 18.42
N ARG A 19 20.51 22.94 18.71
CA ARG A 19 19.86 21.84 18.02
C ARG A 19 18.45 21.82 18.59
N ASP A 20 17.53 22.48 17.91
CA ASP A 20 16.11 22.28 18.16
C ASP A 20 15.71 21.00 17.43
N GLU A 21 15.87 19.88 18.15
CA GLU A 21 15.09 18.67 17.95
C GLU A 21 13.64 19.05 18.21
N HIS A 22 12.95 19.54 17.18
CA HIS A 22 11.50 19.62 17.21
C HIS A 22 10.94 18.39 16.52
N ASP A 23 11.05 17.31 17.29
CA ASP A 23 10.19 16.14 17.26
C ASP A 23 8.73 16.61 17.37
N ARG A 24 8.06 16.71 16.23
CA ARG A 24 6.61 16.60 16.12
C ARG A 24 6.34 15.88 14.82
N ASP A 25 6.05 14.59 14.98
CA ASP A 25 4.90 13.95 14.35
C ASP A 25 3.88 15.01 13.90
N GLU A 26 3.93 15.41 12.65
CA GLU A 26 2.79 16.03 11.99
C GLU A 26 2.18 14.90 11.19
N ASP A 27 1.25 14.25 11.90
CA ASP A 27 0.25 13.32 11.44
C ASP A 27 -0.04 13.52 9.94
N ALA A 28 0.15 12.44 9.18
CA ALA A 28 -0.71 12.21 8.03
C ALA A 28 -2.14 12.47 8.52
N GLU A 29 -2.88 13.37 7.87
CA GLU A 29 -4.30 13.56 8.19
C GLU A 29 -5.08 12.33 7.70
N SER A 30 -4.84 11.18 8.36
CA SER A 30 -5.86 10.17 8.56
C SER A 30 -7.06 10.91 9.10
N ASP A 31 -8.22 10.75 8.47
CA ASP A 31 -9.48 11.28 8.97
C ASP A 31 -9.57 11.05 10.49
N GLU A 32 -9.24 12.08 11.30
CA GLU A 32 -9.24 12.05 12.79
C GLU A 32 -10.67 11.83 13.35
N ASN A 33 -11.63 11.59 12.48
CA ASN A 33 -13.04 11.41 12.74
C ASN A 33 -13.52 9.97 12.50
N SER A 34 -12.64 9.06 12.07
CA SER A 34 -12.96 7.63 12.01
C SER A 34 -12.91 7.01 13.41
N GLU A 35 -14.00 6.35 13.81
CA GLU A 35 -14.07 5.59 15.08
C GLU A 35 -13.18 4.32 15.04
N LEU A 36 -12.73 3.91 13.85
CA LEU A 36 -11.84 2.78 13.66
C LEU A 36 -10.37 3.21 13.74
N PRO A 37 -9.53 2.48 14.51
CA PRO A 37 -8.08 2.68 14.45
C PRO A 37 -7.54 2.50 13.03
N ALA A 38 -6.59 3.34 12.60
CA ALA A 38 -6.02 3.28 11.25
C ALA A 38 -5.53 1.87 10.86
N GLY A 39 -4.82 1.16 11.74
CA GLY A 39 -4.36 -0.20 11.45
C GLY A 39 -5.49 -1.24 11.27
N VAL A 40 -6.69 -0.98 11.80
CA VAL A 40 -7.89 -1.82 11.55
C VAL A 40 -8.46 -1.54 10.17
N VAL A 41 -8.49 -0.27 9.77
CA VAL A 41 -8.89 0.17 8.43
C VAL A 41 -7.96 -0.43 7.38
N ASP A 42 -6.65 -0.31 7.57
CA ASP A 42 -5.62 -0.85 6.67
C ASP A 42 -5.72 -2.36 6.50
N GLU A 43 -5.86 -3.11 7.60
CA GLU A 43 -5.98 -4.57 7.54
C GLU A 43 -7.33 -5.00 6.94
N ALA A 44 -8.43 -4.29 7.21
CA ALA A 44 -9.72 -4.57 6.57
C ALA A 44 -9.67 -4.36 5.05
N GLU A 45 -8.98 -3.32 4.60
CA GLU A 45 -8.71 -3.06 3.19
C GLU A 45 -7.86 -4.16 2.56
N ARG A 46 -6.72 -4.49 3.19
CA ARG A 46 -5.81 -5.53 2.74
C ARG A 46 -6.52 -6.88 2.61
N LEU A 47 -7.29 -7.28 3.62
CA LEU A 47 -8.06 -8.53 3.58
C LEU A 47 -9.13 -8.52 2.48
N THR A 48 -9.71 -7.36 2.18
CA THR A 48 -10.67 -7.22 1.06
C THR A 48 -9.98 -7.36 -0.29
N ARG A 49 -8.78 -6.80 -0.45
CA ARG A 49 -8.00 -7.01 -1.67
C ARG A 49 -7.61 -8.47 -1.84
N LEU A 50 -7.17 -9.14 -0.78
CA LEU A 50 -6.82 -10.56 -0.80
C LEU A 50 -8.01 -11.46 -1.14
N GLU A 51 -9.18 -11.24 -0.51
CA GLU A 51 -10.42 -11.93 -0.86
C GLU A 51 -10.69 -11.84 -2.37
N ARG A 52 -10.41 -10.67 -2.94
CA ARG A 52 -10.65 -10.34 -4.33
C ARG A 52 -9.48 -10.60 -5.26
N SER A 53 -8.36 -11.19 -4.84
CA SER A 53 -7.19 -11.42 -5.71
C SER A 53 -6.80 -12.90 -5.80
N VAL A 54 -7.11 -13.68 -4.77
CA VAL A 54 -6.79 -15.11 -4.72
C VAL A 54 -7.75 -15.92 -5.59
N ALA A 55 -7.23 -16.94 -6.28
CA ALA A 55 -8.03 -17.84 -7.11
C ALA A 55 -8.70 -18.97 -6.32
N ASP A 56 -8.27 -19.21 -5.08
CA ASP A 56 -8.82 -20.26 -4.20
C ASP A 56 -10.00 -19.71 -3.38
N ASP A 57 -11.20 -20.22 -3.63
CA ASP A 57 -12.42 -19.79 -2.92
C ASP A 57 -12.36 -20.01 -1.40
N ASP A 58 -11.65 -21.03 -0.92
CA ASP A 58 -11.49 -21.29 0.52
C ASP A 58 -10.56 -20.24 1.15
N GLU A 59 -9.50 -19.85 0.45
CA GLU A 59 -8.60 -18.76 0.85
C GLU A 59 -9.34 -17.40 0.85
N ALA A 60 -10.09 -17.10 -0.22
CA ALA A 60 -10.90 -15.89 -0.31
C ALA A 60 -11.89 -15.76 0.87
N ARG A 61 -12.61 -16.85 1.17
CA ARG A 61 -13.53 -16.91 2.32
C ARG A 61 -12.82 -16.78 3.66
N ALA A 62 -11.59 -17.27 3.79
CA ALA A 62 -10.80 -17.09 5.01
C ALA A 62 -10.43 -15.62 5.24
N HIS A 63 -10.06 -14.88 4.18
CA HIS A 63 -9.82 -13.44 4.25
C HIS A 63 -11.09 -12.66 4.63
N ALA A 64 -12.23 -12.96 3.99
CA ALA A 64 -13.52 -12.35 4.31
C ALA A 64 -13.92 -12.57 5.78
N THR A 65 -13.81 -13.82 6.27
CA THR A 65 -14.12 -14.17 7.67
C THR A 65 -13.22 -13.42 8.66
N ARG A 66 -11.93 -13.28 8.33
CA ARG A 66 -10.98 -12.55 9.16
C ARG A 66 -11.32 -11.06 9.22
N ARG A 67 -11.71 -10.45 8.10
CA ARG A 67 -12.17 -9.06 8.05
C ARG A 67 -13.43 -8.86 8.90
N GLU A 68 -14.43 -9.74 8.74
CA GLU A 68 -15.67 -9.68 9.53
C GLU A 68 -15.39 -9.79 11.03
N THR A 69 -14.52 -10.72 11.42
CA THR A 69 -14.10 -10.89 12.82
C THR A 69 -13.45 -9.62 13.36
N LEU A 70 -12.49 -9.06 12.60
CA LEU A 70 -11.79 -7.83 12.96
C LEU A 70 -12.76 -6.66 13.16
N LEU A 71 -13.68 -6.43 12.22
CA LEU A 71 -14.61 -5.30 12.28
C LEU A 71 -15.66 -5.45 13.39
N THR A 72 -16.10 -6.69 13.65
CA THR A 72 -17.05 -6.99 14.73
C THR A 72 -16.51 -6.59 16.11
N GLU A 73 -15.19 -6.70 16.34
CA GLU A 73 -14.57 -6.25 17.60
C GLU A 73 -14.71 -4.74 17.86
N HIS A 74 -15.06 -3.99 16.81
CA HIS A 74 -15.25 -2.55 16.85
C HIS A 74 -16.71 -2.10 16.62
N ASP A 75 -17.67 -3.03 16.56
CA ASP A 75 -19.08 -2.76 16.19
C ASP A 75 -19.25 -2.19 14.76
N PHE A 76 -18.36 -2.60 13.83
CA PHE A 76 -18.40 -2.24 12.41
C PHE A 76 -18.65 -3.45 11.53
N THR A 77 -19.11 -3.19 10.31
CA THR A 77 -19.22 -4.16 9.22
C THR A 77 -18.78 -3.52 7.90
N SER A 78 -18.67 -4.34 6.86
CA SER A 78 -18.14 -3.93 5.55
C SER A 78 -19.11 -4.22 4.42
N ARG A 79 -19.10 -3.36 3.40
CA ARG A 79 -19.73 -3.62 2.11
C ARG A 79 -18.84 -3.13 0.98
N VAL A 80 -18.75 -3.89 -0.11
CA VAL A 80 -18.16 -3.41 -1.36
C VAL A 80 -19.23 -2.78 -2.23
N ARG A 81 -18.97 -1.56 -2.70
CA ARG A 81 -19.73 -0.89 -3.75
C ARG A 81 -18.96 -1.08 -5.05
N GLU A 82 -19.53 -1.89 -5.93
CA GLU A 82 -18.98 -2.13 -7.27
C GLU A 82 -19.39 -0.99 -8.21
N ASP A 83 -18.40 -0.35 -8.83
CA ASP A 83 -18.58 0.69 -9.87
C ASP A 83 -17.47 0.48 -10.90
N ASP A 84 -17.77 0.55 -12.21
CA ASP A 84 -16.91 0.03 -13.30
C ASP A 84 -15.43 0.51 -13.22
N GLY A 85 -14.57 -0.23 -12.49
CA GLY A 85 -13.14 0.06 -12.27
C GLY A 85 -12.83 1.04 -11.12
N GLU A 86 -13.80 1.33 -10.26
CA GLU A 86 -13.71 2.22 -9.11
C GLU A 86 -14.37 1.57 -7.88
N ASP A 87 -14.10 0.28 -7.66
CA ASP A 87 -14.69 -0.45 -6.55
C ASP A 87 -14.25 0.16 -5.20
N VAL A 88 -15.22 0.40 -4.32
CA VAL A 88 -15.00 1.03 -3.00
C VAL A 88 -15.42 0.08 -1.89
N LEU A 89 -14.51 -0.19 -0.96
CA LEU A 89 -14.83 -0.80 0.32
C LEU A 89 -15.39 0.27 1.26
N VAL A 90 -16.59 0.04 1.77
CA VAL A 90 -17.26 0.89 2.75
C VAL A 90 -17.27 0.17 4.08
N LEU A 91 -16.57 0.72 5.06
CA LEU A 91 -16.63 0.29 6.47
C LEU A 91 -17.64 1.18 7.18
N HIS A 92 -18.65 0.60 7.82
CA HIS A 92 -19.66 1.38 8.53
C HIS A 92 -20.11 0.70 9.83
N PRO A 93 -20.64 1.46 10.80
CA PRO A 93 -21.21 0.88 12.02
C PRO A 93 -22.24 -0.20 11.70
N ASP A 94 -22.19 -1.31 12.44
CA ASP A 94 -23.09 -2.45 12.27
C ASP A 94 -24.56 -2.06 12.51
N GLU A 95 -24.78 -1.12 13.43
CA GLU A 95 -26.13 -0.64 13.78
C GLU A 95 -26.91 -0.01 12.59
N TRP A 96 -26.20 0.45 11.55
CA TRP A 96 -26.80 0.98 10.33
C TRP A 96 -27.39 -0.13 9.45
N HIS A 97 -26.91 -1.35 9.59
CA HIS A 97 -27.36 -2.49 8.82
C HIS A 97 -28.62 -3.13 9.43
N ASP A 98 -29.49 -3.65 8.57
CA ASP A 98 -30.59 -4.51 8.97
C ASP A 98 -30.31 -5.90 8.42
N ASP A 99 -29.80 -6.80 9.25
CA ASP A 99 -29.42 -8.16 8.83
C ASP A 99 -30.60 -8.99 8.31
N GLN A 100 -31.83 -8.65 8.72
CA GLN A 100 -33.02 -9.37 8.26
C GLN A 100 -33.39 -8.98 6.83
N GLU A 101 -33.28 -7.70 6.52
CA GLU A 101 -33.63 -7.14 5.22
C GLU A 101 -32.41 -7.01 4.28
N ASN A 102 -31.20 -7.22 4.80
CA ASN A 102 -29.91 -7.08 4.12
C ASN A 102 -29.77 -5.71 3.43
N VAL A 103 -30.11 -4.63 4.15
CA VAL A 103 -30.10 -3.25 3.65
C VAL A 103 -29.61 -2.27 4.70
N ILE A 104 -29.07 -1.15 4.22
CA ILE A 104 -28.73 0.00 5.06
C ILE A 104 -30.00 0.78 5.44
N ARG A 105 -30.17 1.01 6.74
CA ARG A 105 -31.27 1.78 7.32
C ARG A 105 -30.83 3.22 7.49
N THR A 106 -31.05 4.02 6.44
CA THR A 106 -30.73 5.46 6.45
C THR A 106 -31.38 6.22 7.60
N ASP A 107 -32.49 5.73 8.14
CA ASP A 107 -33.15 6.28 9.34
C ASP A 107 -32.37 6.07 10.65
N ARG A 108 -31.33 5.22 10.66
CA ARG A 108 -30.41 4.97 11.79
C ARG A 108 -29.08 5.71 11.65
N ILE A 109 -28.88 6.44 10.56
CA ILE A 109 -27.64 7.16 10.28
C ILE A 109 -27.78 8.60 10.78
N ASP A 110 -27.25 8.87 11.97
CA ASP A 110 -27.20 10.23 12.52
C ASP A 110 -25.98 11.01 12.02
N ASP A 111 -24.89 10.30 11.70
CA ASP A 111 -23.63 10.87 11.25
C ASP A 111 -22.94 9.98 10.22
N THR A 112 -22.94 10.39 8.96
CA THR A 112 -22.30 9.66 7.85
C THR A 112 -20.78 9.68 7.91
N SER A 113 -20.17 10.62 8.66
CA SER A 113 -18.71 10.72 8.76
C SER A 113 -18.06 9.57 9.53
N ARG A 114 -18.87 8.76 10.21
CA ARG A 114 -18.43 7.52 10.88
C ARG A 114 -18.08 6.39 9.92
N ALA A 115 -18.48 6.49 8.65
CA ALA A 115 -18.11 5.51 7.64
C ALA A 115 -16.77 5.86 7.00
N VAL A 116 -16.01 4.83 6.65
CA VAL A 116 -14.74 4.95 5.92
C VAL A 116 -14.93 4.37 4.52
N GLU A 117 -14.59 5.13 3.49
CA GLU A 117 -14.61 4.69 2.09
C GLU A 117 -13.18 4.53 1.58
N LEU A 118 -12.85 3.33 1.09
CA LEU A 118 -11.51 2.95 0.66
C LEU A 118 -11.54 2.48 -0.80
N PRO A 119 -10.90 3.21 -1.74
CA PRO A 119 -10.73 2.73 -3.10
C PRO A 119 -9.92 1.44 -3.15
N LEU A 120 -10.47 0.39 -3.77
CA LEU A 120 -9.78 -0.89 -3.91
C LEU A 120 -8.83 -0.91 -5.11
N GLU A 121 -9.05 -0.02 -6.08
CA GLU A 121 -8.34 0.07 -7.36
C GLU A 121 -7.72 1.46 -7.57
N GLY A 122 -6.76 1.58 -8.48
CA GLY A 122 -6.13 2.86 -8.82
C GLY A 122 -4.98 3.29 -7.91
N THR A 123 -4.40 4.47 -8.18
CA THR A 123 -3.23 5.01 -7.48
C THR A 123 -3.56 5.41 -6.03
N ARG A 124 -2.65 5.10 -5.10
CA ARG A 124 -2.73 5.52 -3.70
C ARG A 124 -2.18 6.93 -3.44
N ASP A 125 -2.19 7.35 -2.18
CA ASP A 125 -1.70 8.65 -1.76
C ASP A 125 -0.22 8.83 -2.18
N PRO A 126 0.11 9.87 -2.95
CA PRO A 126 1.49 10.16 -3.31
C PRO A 126 2.37 10.55 -2.11
N ASP A 127 1.83 10.91 -0.96
CA ASP A 127 2.68 11.25 0.20
C ASP A 127 3.34 9.99 0.82
N ASP A 128 2.88 8.77 0.48
CA ASP A 128 3.43 7.49 0.95
C ASP A 128 4.55 6.90 0.07
N TRP A 129 4.90 7.53 -1.07
CA TRP A 129 5.80 6.94 -2.08
C TRP A 129 7.14 6.43 -1.50
N ASP A 130 7.78 7.19 -0.60
CA ASP A 130 9.09 6.84 -0.08
C ASP A 130 9.04 5.59 0.83
N ALA A 131 8.01 5.50 1.68
CA ALA A 131 7.81 4.35 2.57
C ALA A 131 7.48 3.09 1.75
N VAL A 132 6.62 3.25 0.75
CA VAL A 132 6.22 2.19 -0.17
C VAL A 132 7.39 1.69 -1.02
N ASP A 133 8.20 2.59 -1.62
CA ASP A 133 9.38 2.18 -2.38
C ASP A 133 10.37 1.45 -1.48
N ALA A 134 10.66 1.94 -0.27
CA ALA A 134 11.56 1.28 0.67
C ALA A 134 11.12 -0.16 1.02
N HIS A 135 9.82 -0.37 1.23
CA HIS A 135 9.25 -1.70 1.44
C HIS A 135 9.44 -2.60 0.21
N ASN A 136 9.10 -2.10 -0.98
CA ASN A 136 9.25 -2.85 -2.23
C ASN A 136 10.73 -3.17 -2.52
N ARG A 137 11.68 -2.28 -2.20
CA ARG A 137 13.12 -2.57 -2.33
C ARG A 137 13.59 -3.64 -1.36
N THR A 138 13.01 -3.72 -0.17
CA THR A 138 13.31 -4.81 0.77
C THR A 138 12.93 -6.17 0.18
N LEU A 139 11.74 -6.27 -0.45
CA LEU A 139 11.31 -7.48 -1.15
C LEU A 139 12.24 -7.84 -2.32
N VAL A 140 12.68 -6.85 -3.11
CA VAL A 140 13.67 -7.05 -4.20
C VAL A 140 14.96 -7.67 -3.67
N GLU A 141 15.49 -7.15 -2.55
CA GLU A 141 16.72 -7.66 -1.95
C GLU A 141 16.57 -9.09 -1.42
N GLN A 142 15.43 -9.40 -0.79
CA GLN A 142 15.11 -10.76 -0.33
C GLN A 142 15.07 -11.74 -1.50
N VAL A 143 14.31 -11.42 -2.55
CA VAL A 143 14.21 -12.28 -3.74
C VAL A 143 15.57 -12.45 -4.41
N ARG A 144 16.35 -11.37 -4.55
CA ARG A 144 17.70 -11.45 -5.13
C ARG A 144 18.61 -12.35 -4.29
N SER A 145 18.55 -12.23 -2.98
CA SER A 145 19.40 -13.01 -2.07
C SER A 145 19.06 -14.50 -2.09
N GLU A 146 17.78 -14.84 -2.21
CA GLU A 146 17.31 -16.22 -2.11
C GLU A 146 17.29 -16.95 -3.46
N TYR A 147 16.81 -16.29 -4.52
CA TYR A 147 16.58 -16.92 -5.83
C TYR A 147 17.56 -16.43 -6.91
N GLY A 148 18.30 -15.35 -6.64
CA GLY A 148 19.40 -14.87 -7.49
C GLY A 148 19.06 -13.67 -8.37
N ASP A 149 20.08 -13.18 -9.08
CA ASP A 149 20.05 -11.88 -9.77
C ASP A 149 18.93 -11.74 -10.81
N VAL A 150 18.63 -12.80 -11.57
CA VAL A 150 17.58 -12.74 -12.61
C VAL A 150 16.21 -12.44 -12.02
N HIS A 151 15.87 -13.11 -10.91
CA HIS A 151 14.61 -12.89 -10.20
C HIS A 151 14.61 -11.52 -9.52
N GLY A 152 15.71 -11.16 -8.85
CA GLY A 152 15.87 -9.84 -8.27
C GLY A 152 15.71 -8.69 -9.27
N ASP A 153 16.24 -8.83 -10.48
CA ASP A 153 16.14 -7.81 -11.53
C ASP A 153 14.72 -7.71 -12.11
N ASN A 154 14.01 -8.84 -12.22
CA ASN A 154 12.60 -8.86 -12.61
C ASN A 154 11.72 -8.15 -11.56
N VAL A 155 11.91 -8.48 -10.27
CA VAL A 155 11.16 -7.86 -9.18
C VAL A 155 11.54 -6.39 -9.01
N ALA A 156 12.80 -6.01 -9.26
CA ALA A 156 13.21 -4.60 -9.27
C ALA A 156 12.45 -3.82 -10.35
N SER A 157 12.22 -4.44 -11.51
CA SER A 157 11.45 -3.82 -12.59
C SER A 157 9.97 -3.67 -12.23
N LEU A 158 9.42 -4.62 -11.47
CA LEU A 158 8.08 -4.49 -10.88
C LEU A 158 8.03 -3.34 -9.87
N ALA A 159 8.98 -3.28 -8.93
CA ALA A 159 9.07 -2.17 -7.98
C ALA A 159 9.16 -0.80 -8.68
N ASP A 160 9.93 -0.70 -9.79
CA ASP A 160 9.99 0.51 -10.60
C ASP A 160 8.64 0.83 -11.27
N PHE A 161 7.92 -0.17 -11.76
CA PHE A 161 6.58 0.04 -12.34
C PHE A 161 5.61 0.59 -11.30
N VAL A 162 5.50 -0.10 -10.17
CA VAL A 162 4.58 0.26 -9.08
C VAL A 162 4.93 1.63 -8.51
N GLY A 163 6.22 1.87 -8.27
CA GLY A 163 6.81 3.11 -7.80
C GLY A 163 6.63 4.32 -8.74
N ASN A 164 6.27 4.08 -10.01
CA ASN A 164 6.00 5.16 -10.96
C ASN A 164 4.51 5.39 -11.24
N HIS A 165 3.65 4.40 -10.99
CA HIS A 165 2.25 4.42 -11.45
C HIS A 165 1.20 4.32 -10.33
N TYR A 166 1.51 3.65 -9.20
CA TYR A 166 0.47 3.22 -8.26
C TYR A 166 0.65 3.62 -6.79
N ALA A 167 1.85 3.93 -6.31
CA ALA A 167 2.14 4.20 -4.89
C ALA A 167 1.71 3.04 -3.98
N LYS A 168 1.79 1.81 -4.48
CA LYS A 168 1.36 0.60 -3.77
C LYS A 168 2.52 -0.28 -3.35
N ARG A 169 2.32 -1.06 -2.30
CA ARG A 169 3.17 -2.23 -2.05
C ARG A 169 2.90 -3.25 -3.15
N ILE A 170 3.91 -4.05 -3.49
CA ILE A 170 3.77 -5.10 -4.53
C ILE A 170 2.62 -6.07 -4.21
N GLU A 171 2.45 -6.41 -2.93
CA GLU A 171 1.36 -7.24 -2.40
C GLU A 171 -0.05 -6.71 -2.71
N ASP A 172 -0.20 -5.39 -2.85
CA ASP A 172 -1.50 -4.74 -2.98
C ASP A 172 -1.95 -4.56 -4.44
N LEU A 173 -1.18 -5.06 -5.41
CA LEU A 173 -1.53 -4.98 -6.82
C LEU A 173 -2.71 -5.90 -7.17
N THR A 174 -3.59 -5.40 -8.03
CA THR A 174 -4.63 -6.24 -8.64
C THR A 174 -4.05 -7.11 -9.76
N ASP A 175 -4.78 -8.16 -10.17
CA ASP A 175 -4.37 -8.97 -11.32
C ASP A 175 -4.32 -8.15 -12.62
N GLU A 176 -5.22 -7.18 -12.79
CA GLU A 176 -5.23 -6.28 -13.96
C GLU A 176 -3.99 -5.37 -13.99
N GLU A 177 -3.59 -4.80 -12.84
CA GLU A 177 -2.37 -4.00 -12.70
C GLU A 177 -1.12 -4.86 -12.94
N LEU A 178 -1.14 -6.11 -12.49
CA LEU A 178 -0.05 -7.06 -12.72
C LEU A 178 0.01 -7.54 -14.19
N GLU A 179 -1.13 -7.69 -14.86
CA GLU A 179 -1.22 -7.95 -16.30
C GLU A 179 -0.65 -6.78 -17.12
N GLU A 180 -0.95 -5.53 -16.74
CA GLU A 180 -0.37 -4.33 -17.34
C GLU A 180 1.16 -4.38 -17.22
N PHE A 181 1.69 -4.72 -16.03
CA PHE A 181 3.13 -4.90 -15.87
C PHE A 181 3.69 -5.94 -16.84
N ARG A 182 3.13 -7.16 -16.85
CA ARG A 182 3.61 -8.30 -17.65
C ARG A 182 3.60 -7.99 -19.16
N THR A 183 2.49 -7.44 -19.64
CA THR A 183 2.21 -7.36 -21.08
C THR A 183 2.60 -6.02 -21.70
N GLU A 184 2.58 -4.94 -20.92
CA GLU A 184 2.88 -3.60 -21.39
C GLU A 184 4.22 -3.10 -20.87
N TYR A 185 4.35 -2.89 -19.56
CA TYR A 185 5.50 -2.20 -18.99
C TYR A 185 6.79 -2.99 -19.19
N PHE A 186 6.78 -4.27 -18.82
CA PHE A 186 7.95 -5.14 -18.88
C PHE A 186 8.48 -5.28 -20.31
N VAL A 187 7.58 -5.39 -21.29
CA VAL A 187 7.96 -5.54 -22.71
C VAL A 187 8.49 -4.22 -23.29
N ARG A 188 7.88 -3.08 -22.95
CA ARG A 188 8.15 -1.79 -23.61
C ARG A 188 9.27 -0.99 -22.94
N ASN A 189 9.45 -1.14 -21.63
CA ASN A 189 10.36 -0.30 -20.85
C ASN A 189 11.60 -1.05 -20.34
N VAL A 190 11.46 -2.32 -19.95
CA VAL A 190 12.57 -3.07 -19.31
C VAL A 190 13.54 -3.66 -20.34
N TRP A 191 13.07 -3.97 -21.55
CA TRP A 191 13.85 -4.64 -22.60
C TRP A 191 14.54 -5.92 -22.08
N PRO A 192 13.77 -6.88 -21.53
CA PRO A 192 14.31 -7.99 -20.75
C PRO A 192 15.11 -8.96 -21.61
N SER A 193 16.13 -9.55 -20.99
CA SER A 193 16.85 -10.69 -21.57
C SER A 193 15.95 -11.92 -21.70
N GLU A 194 16.36 -12.90 -22.52
CA GLU A 194 15.62 -14.17 -22.68
C GLU A 194 15.40 -14.87 -21.33
N ARG A 195 16.43 -14.92 -20.47
CA ARG A 195 16.33 -15.50 -19.12
C ARG A 195 15.36 -14.75 -18.23
N GLN A 196 15.32 -13.42 -18.29
CA GLN A 196 14.37 -12.62 -17.51
C GLN A 196 12.94 -12.86 -17.97
N ARG A 197 12.71 -13.00 -19.28
CA ARG A 197 11.39 -13.33 -19.83
C ARG A 197 10.92 -14.72 -19.42
N GLU A 198 11.81 -15.71 -19.49
CA GLU A 198 11.50 -17.09 -19.10
C GLU A 198 11.23 -17.22 -17.60
N ALA A 199 11.93 -16.45 -16.77
CA ALA A 199 11.80 -16.48 -15.32
C ALA A 199 10.72 -15.52 -14.77
N LEU A 200 9.97 -14.80 -15.61
CA LEU A 200 9.10 -13.71 -15.15
C LEU A 200 8.04 -14.19 -14.16
N GLU A 201 7.20 -15.16 -14.55
CA GLU A 201 6.11 -15.65 -13.69
C GLU A 201 6.63 -16.22 -12.38
N GLU A 202 7.71 -17.01 -12.43
CA GLU A 202 8.37 -17.55 -11.23
C GLU A 202 8.93 -16.43 -10.33
N SER A 203 9.44 -15.33 -10.90
CA SER A 203 9.89 -14.17 -10.13
C SER A 203 8.73 -13.46 -9.42
N LEU A 204 7.56 -13.43 -10.05
CA LEU A 204 6.35 -12.88 -9.45
C LEU A 204 5.88 -13.78 -8.30
N GLU A 205 5.84 -15.09 -8.49
CA GLU A 205 5.52 -16.04 -7.41
C GLU A 205 6.44 -15.85 -6.19
N TYR A 206 7.75 -15.71 -6.42
CA TYR A 206 8.71 -15.51 -5.33
C TYR A 206 8.52 -14.21 -4.56
N VAL A 207 8.17 -13.08 -5.20
CA VAL A 207 7.99 -11.82 -4.45
C VAL A 207 6.75 -11.84 -3.57
N TYR A 208 5.65 -12.44 -4.03
CA TYR A 208 4.45 -12.60 -3.22
C TYR A 208 4.69 -13.58 -2.07
N GLU A 209 5.42 -14.68 -2.29
CA GLU A 209 5.82 -15.60 -1.22
C GLU A 209 6.61 -14.90 -0.11
N GLN A 210 7.54 -13.99 -0.46
CA GLN A 210 8.29 -13.19 0.52
C GLN A 210 7.39 -12.18 1.28
N GLY A 211 6.33 -11.69 0.64
CA GLY A 211 5.26 -10.92 1.29
C GLY A 211 4.31 -11.77 2.15
N GLY A 212 4.41 -13.10 2.09
CA GLY A 212 3.51 -14.03 2.76
C GLY A 212 2.14 -14.14 2.10
N GLU A 213 2.05 -13.81 0.81
CA GLU A 213 0.83 -13.80 0.01
C GLU A 213 0.97 -14.68 -1.23
N SER A 214 -0.18 -15.05 -1.81
CA SER A 214 -0.25 -15.73 -3.10
C SER A 214 -0.28 -14.70 -4.23
N THR A 215 0.34 -14.99 -5.37
CA THR A 215 0.20 -14.14 -6.56
C THR A 215 -1.27 -14.01 -6.97
N PRO A 216 -1.76 -12.81 -7.31
CA PRO A 216 -3.08 -12.61 -7.88
C PRO A 216 -3.31 -13.51 -9.08
N GLY A 217 -4.51 -14.07 -9.16
CA GLY A 217 -4.95 -14.91 -10.27
C GLY A 217 -6.14 -14.29 -11.01
N PRO A 218 -6.40 -14.71 -12.26
CA PRO A 218 -7.53 -14.23 -13.03
C PRO A 218 -8.85 -14.61 -12.35
N HIS A 219 -9.71 -13.63 -12.14
CA HIS A 219 -11.08 -13.86 -11.68
C HIS A 219 -11.94 -14.41 -12.81
N ASP A 220 -12.59 -15.55 -12.60
CA ASP A 220 -13.80 -15.90 -13.35
C ASP A 220 -14.91 -14.93 -12.90
N ARG A 221 -14.97 -13.74 -13.51
CA ARG A 221 -16.08 -12.78 -13.34
C ARG A 221 -17.39 -13.31 -13.93
#